data_AF-A0A2E2JFV4-F1
#
_entry.id   AF-A0A2E2JFV4-F1
#
_cell.length_a   1.000
_cell.length_b   1.000
_cell.length_c   1.000
_cell.angle_alpha   90.00
_cell.angle_beta   90.00
_cell.angle_gamma   90.00
#
_symmetry.space_group_name_H-M   'P 1'
#
loop_
_entity.id
_entity.type
_entity.pdbx_description
1 polymer ?
#
loop_
_entity_poly.entity_id
_entity_poly.type
_entity_poly.pdbx_seq_one_letter_code
_entity_poly.pdbx_strand_id
1 'polypeptide(L)'
;MISVATRSQGAFFQCDADRELSFALIFKSEEKPSGVPGIIVAKVDRGEVHRFDATSYRHNEDYLGFVSNDTAEVAKLVADIAKARRDVLLGLQIPITDAKFSVTASAAGSTKAANKLLETCGIE
;
A
#
# COMPACT_ATOMS: atom_id res chain seq x y z
N MET A 1 7.16 7.80 -5.41
CA MET A 1 5.79 7.30 -5.66
C MET A 1 5.89 6.00 -6.44
N ILE A 2 5.40 4.90 -5.85
CA ILE A 2 5.24 3.61 -6.53
C ILE A 2 3.74 3.38 -6.62
N SER A 3 3.26 3.06 -7.82
CA SER A 3 1.86 2.68 -8.06
C SER A 3 1.82 1.27 -8.64
N VAL A 4 1.19 0.35 -7.91
CA VAL A 4 0.86 -0.98 -8.40
C VAL A 4 -0.65 -0.97 -8.60
N ALA A 5 -1.12 -0.79 -9.84
CA ALA A 5 -2.52 -0.47 -10.12
C ALA A 5 -3.23 -1.48 -11.04
N THR A 6 -4.48 -1.79 -10.69
CA THR A 6 -5.52 -2.23 -11.64
C THR A 6 -6.35 -1.00 -12.02
N ARG A 7 -7.19 -1.04 -13.07
CA ARG A 7 -7.86 0.18 -13.63
C ARG A 7 -8.64 1.05 -12.61
N SER A 8 -8.96 0.54 -11.43
CA SER A 8 -9.71 1.24 -10.39
C SER A 8 -9.10 1.14 -8.98
N GLN A 9 -7.93 0.52 -8.82
CA GLN A 9 -7.30 0.31 -7.52
C GLN A 9 -5.78 0.43 -7.62
N GLY A 10 -5.11 0.88 -6.56
CA GLY A 10 -3.66 0.97 -6.53
C GLY A 10 -3.06 0.84 -5.14
N ALA A 11 -1.82 0.39 -5.06
CA ALA A 11 -0.97 0.63 -3.89
C ALA A 11 -0.17 1.92 -4.09
N PHE A 12 -0.14 2.76 -3.06
CA PHE A 12 0.52 4.05 -3.07
C PHE A 12 1.51 4.12 -1.91
N PHE A 13 2.76 4.41 -2.23
CA PHE A 13 3.83 4.59 -1.23
C PHE A 13 4.36 6.02 -1.29
N GLN A 14 4.43 6.64 -0.12
CA GLN A 14 4.94 7.99 0.06
C GLN A 14 5.89 8.06 1.26
N CYS A 15 6.79 9.04 1.17
CA CYS A 15 7.79 9.38 2.14
C CYS A 15 7.79 10.89 2.26
N ASP A 16 7.79 11.42 3.48
CA ASP A 16 7.79 12.87 3.71
C ASP A 16 9.20 13.42 4.00
N ALA A 17 9.27 14.71 4.34
CA ALA A 17 10.52 15.39 4.65
C ALA A 17 11.20 14.85 5.92
N ASP A 18 10.40 14.27 6.83
CA ASP A 18 10.86 13.68 8.09
C ASP A 18 11.23 12.19 7.93
N ARG A 19 11.16 11.68 6.69
CA ARG A 19 11.46 10.30 6.29
C ARG A 19 10.47 9.28 6.85
N GLU A 20 9.26 9.71 7.18
CA GLU A 20 8.20 8.80 7.56
C GLU A 20 7.59 8.15 6.32
N LEU A 21 7.52 6.81 6.32
CA LEU A 21 6.89 6.06 5.26
C LEU A 21 5.42 5.83 5.55
N SER A 22 4.61 6.07 4.53
CA SER A 22 3.20 5.70 4.52
C SER A 22 2.89 4.79 3.34
N PHE A 23 1.96 3.89 3.60
CA PHE A 23 1.42 2.97 2.61
C PHE A 23 -0.09 3.14 2.57
N ALA A 24 -0.63 3.35 1.38
CA ALA A 24 -2.06 3.38 1.16
C ALA A 24 -2.50 2.40 0.07
N LEU A 25 -3.66 1.77 0.29
CA LEU A 25 -4.44 1.20 -0.80
C LEU A 25 -5.49 2.23 -1.24
N ILE A 26 -5.51 2.55 -2.52
CA ILE A 26 -6.42 3.54 -3.12
C ILE A 26 -7.40 2.86 -4.07
N PHE A 27 -8.63 3.36 -4.11
CA PHE A 27 -9.74 2.84 -4.91
C PHE A 27 -10.53 4.00 -5.48
N LYS A 28 -10.92 3.89 -6.75
CA LYS A 28 -11.87 4.85 -7.33
C LYS A 28 -13.21 4.68 -6.61
N SER A 29 -13.74 5.78 -6.09
CA SER A 29 -15.00 5.77 -5.35
C SER A 29 -15.70 7.11 -5.47
N GLU A 30 -17.02 7.11 -5.62
CA GLU A 30 -17.81 8.34 -5.56
C GLU A 30 -17.86 8.85 -4.11
N GLU A 31 -18.13 7.94 -3.17
CA GLU A 31 -18.12 8.19 -1.74
C GLU A 31 -16.70 8.08 -1.15
N LYS A 32 -16.31 9.05 -0.33
CA LYS A 32 -14.94 9.14 0.23
C LYS A 32 -14.99 9.36 1.74
N PRO A 33 -15.57 8.43 2.51
CA PRO A 33 -15.64 8.56 3.96
C PRO A 33 -14.22 8.60 4.56
N SER A 34 -14.03 9.44 5.58
CA SER A 34 -12.76 9.60 6.28
C SER A 34 -12.87 9.05 7.70
N GLY A 35 -11.78 8.50 8.23
CA GLY A 35 -11.76 7.98 9.61
C GLY A 35 -12.32 6.58 9.78
N VAL A 36 -12.66 5.86 8.69
CA VAL A 36 -13.14 4.48 8.79
C VAL A 36 -11.93 3.57 9.04
N PRO A 37 -11.91 2.78 10.14
CA PRO A 37 -10.82 1.85 10.40
C PRO A 37 -10.84 0.69 9.39
N GLY A 38 -9.66 0.28 8.96
CA GLY A 38 -9.45 -0.84 8.06
C GLY A 38 -8.16 -1.58 8.41
N ILE A 39 -8.03 -2.78 7.86
CA ILE A 39 -6.85 -3.61 8.03
C ILE A 39 -6.35 -3.98 6.66
N ILE A 40 -5.15 -3.52 6.32
CA ILE A 40 -4.49 -3.88 5.08
C ILE A 40 -3.62 -5.09 5.33
N VAL A 41 -3.65 -6.04 4.39
CA VAL A 41 -2.76 -7.20 4.38
C VAL A 41 -2.03 -7.21 3.05
N ALA A 42 -0.70 -7.32 3.08
CA ALA A 42 0.13 -7.41 1.89
C ALA A 42 1.02 -8.64 1.93
N LYS A 43 1.19 -9.31 0.79
CA LYS A 43 2.12 -10.42 0.64
C LYS A 43 2.84 -10.33 -0.69
N VAL A 44 4.15 -10.41 -0.66
CA VAL A 44 4.99 -10.39 -1.85
C VAL A 44 5.44 -11.82 -2.17
N ASP A 45 5.19 -12.28 -3.40
CA ASP A 45 5.45 -13.63 -3.86
C ASP A 45 4.96 -14.70 -2.86
N ARG A 46 5.89 -15.50 -2.32
CA ARG A 46 5.63 -16.52 -1.28
C ARG A 46 6.23 -16.12 0.08
N GLY A 47 6.52 -14.83 0.27
CA GLY A 47 7.15 -14.28 1.47
C GLY A 47 6.21 -14.12 2.65
N GLU A 48 6.63 -13.26 3.58
CA GLU A 48 5.89 -12.91 4.79
C GLU A 48 4.59 -12.18 4.47
N VAL A 49 3.64 -12.25 5.41
CA VAL A 49 2.39 -11.48 5.35
C VAL A 49 2.56 -10.25 6.22
N HIS A 50 2.59 -9.08 5.58
CA HIS A 50 2.58 -7.79 6.25
C HIS A 50 1.14 -7.41 6.61
N ARG A 51 0.92 -6.90 7.81
CA ARG A 51 -0.39 -6.46 8.29
C ARG A 51 -0.29 -5.04 8.81
N PHE A 52 -1.21 -4.20 8.37
CA PHE A 52 -1.24 -2.78 8.72
C PHE A 52 -2.61 -2.39 9.25
N ASP A 53 -2.63 -1.74 10.41
CA ASP A 53 -3.78 -0.95 10.80
C ASP A 53 -3.82 0.30 9.91
N ALA A 54 -4.99 0.57 9.34
CA ALA A 54 -5.18 1.62 8.37
C ALA A 54 -6.44 2.44 8.66
N THR A 55 -6.44 3.68 8.21
CA THR A 55 -7.60 4.58 8.32
C THR A 55 -7.98 5.12 6.96
N SER A 56 -9.28 5.22 6.69
CA SER A 56 -9.76 5.76 5.43
C SER A 56 -9.51 7.27 5.34
N TYR A 57 -9.17 7.74 4.15
CA TYR A 57 -8.94 9.15 3.85
C TYR A 57 -9.29 9.44 2.39
N ARG A 58 -9.58 10.72 2.10
CA ARG A 58 -9.73 11.19 0.73
C ARG A 58 -8.36 11.37 0.10
N HIS A 59 -7.98 10.49 -0.82
CA HIS A 59 -6.71 10.59 -1.54
C HIS A 59 -6.72 11.75 -2.53
N ASN A 60 -7.80 11.88 -3.32
CA ASN A 60 -8.09 13.03 -4.17
C ASN A 60 -9.59 13.08 -4.52
N GLU A 61 -9.98 13.86 -5.53
CA GLU A 61 -11.37 14.01 -5.97
C GLU A 61 -12.01 12.73 -6.50
N ASP A 62 -11.22 11.77 -6.97
CA ASP A 62 -11.66 10.52 -7.61
C ASP A 62 -11.44 9.28 -6.74
N TYR A 63 -10.48 9.33 -5.82
CA TYR A 63 -9.98 8.16 -5.10
C TYR A 63 -10.16 8.28 -3.58
N LEU A 64 -10.71 7.22 -2.99
CA LEU A 64 -10.65 6.92 -1.56
C LEU A 64 -9.37 6.13 -1.31
N GLY A 65 -8.74 6.33 -0.15
CA GLY A 65 -7.63 5.49 0.29
C GLY A 65 -7.82 4.98 1.70
N PHE A 66 -7.12 3.90 2.04
CA PHE A 66 -6.86 3.46 3.40
C PHE A 66 -5.35 3.54 3.61
N VAL A 67 -4.91 4.37 4.56
CA VAL A 67 -3.48 4.64 4.81
C VAL A 67 -3.03 4.08 6.14
N SER A 68 -1.82 3.54 6.16
CA SER A 68 -1.05 3.21 7.35
C SER A 68 0.26 4.00 7.34
N ASN A 69 0.65 4.47 8.52
CA ASN A 69 1.88 5.22 8.77
C ASN A 69 2.88 4.40 9.60
N ASP A 70 2.72 3.07 9.67
CA ASP A 70 3.69 2.18 10.32
C ASP A 70 4.97 2.12 9.47
N THR A 71 5.84 3.12 9.64
CA THR A 71 7.05 3.28 8.84
C THR A 71 7.93 2.03 8.84
N ALA A 72 8.03 1.35 9.99
CA ALA A 72 8.86 0.16 10.13
C ALA A 72 8.32 -1.00 9.30
N GLU A 73 7.01 -1.26 9.36
CA GLU A 73 6.40 -2.33 8.60
C GLU A 73 6.31 -1.99 7.11
N VAL A 74 6.09 -0.71 6.76
CA VAL A 74 6.06 -0.25 5.37
C VAL A 74 7.45 -0.39 4.73
N ALA A 75 8.52 -0.09 5.47
CA ALA A 75 9.90 -0.29 5.00
C ALA A 75 10.17 -1.76 4.63
N LYS A 76 9.74 -2.72 5.48
CA LYS A 76 9.87 -4.15 5.18
C LYS A 76 9.11 -4.54 3.91
N LEU A 77 7.87 -4.09 3.77
CA LEU A 77 7.08 -4.35 2.57
C LEU A 77 7.75 -3.80 1.30
N VAL A 78 8.29 -2.57 1.35
CA VAL A 78 9.01 -1.99 0.21
C VAL A 78 10.28 -2.78 -0.11
N ALA A 79 11.02 -3.23 0.90
CA ALA A 79 12.21 -4.08 0.71
C ALA A 79 11.87 -5.44 0.09
N ASP A 80 10.72 -6.02 0.43
CA ASP A 80 10.23 -7.23 -0.20
C ASP A 80 9.78 -6.98 -1.65
N ILE A 81 9.07 -5.87 -1.92
CA ILE A 81 8.70 -5.44 -3.28
C ILE A 81 9.93 -5.19 -4.15
N ALA A 82 11.03 -4.68 -3.58
CA ALA A 82 12.28 -4.50 -4.30
C ALA A 82 12.87 -5.83 -4.80
N LYS A 83 12.66 -6.91 -4.05
CA LYS A 83 13.17 -8.26 -4.36
C LYS A 83 12.14 -9.14 -5.09
N ALA A 84 10.92 -8.63 -5.27
CA ALA A 84 9.80 -9.36 -5.84
C ALA A 84 10.08 -9.82 -7.28
N ARG A 85 9.63 -11.02 -7.60
CA ARG A 85 9.83 -11.64 -8.92
C ARG A 85 8.53 -11.83 -9.69
N ARG A 86 7.40 -11.91 -9.00
CA ARG A 86 6.13 -12.29 -9.63
C ARG A 86 5.00 -11.36 -9.24
N ASP A 87 4.51 -11.47 -8.02
CA ASP A 87 3.18 -11.03 -7.65
C ASP A 87 3.20 -10.33 -6.29
N VAL A 88 2.40 -9.27 -6.17
CA VAL A 88 2.06 -8.63 -4.90
C VAL A 88 0.56 -8.84 -4.69
N LEU A 89 0.22 -9.50 -3.59
CA LEU A 89 -1.14 -9.71 -3.12
C LEU A 89 -1.45 -8.63 -2.08
N LEU A 90 -2.56 -7.93 -2.28
CA LEU A 90 -3.01 -6.86 -1.41
C LEU A 90 -4.45 -7.15 -1.02
N GLY A 91 -4.77 -7.00 0.26
CA GLY A 91 -6.12 -7.15 0.77
C GLY A 91 -6.47 -6.03 1.73
N LEU A 92 -7.75 -5.68 1.79
CA LEU A 92 -8.31 -4.85 2.85
C LEU A 92 -9.47 -5.58 3.50
N GLN A 93 -9.56 -5.44 4.81
CA GLN A 93 -10.77 -5.71 5.57
C GLN A 93 -11.27 -4.41 6.18
N ILE A 94 -12.57 -4.15 6.09
CA ILE A 94 -13.27 -3.05 6.77
C ILE A 94 -14.12 -3.68 7.88
N PRO A 95 -13.65 -3.69 9.15
CA PRO A 95 -14.29 -4.49 10.21
C PRO A 95 -15.74 -4.12 10.50
N ILE A 96 -16.08 -2.82 10.45
CA ILE A 96 -17.42 -2.30 10.74
C ILE A 96 -18.51 -2.89 9.82
N THR A 97 -18.16 -3.25 8.59
CA THR A 97 -19.11 -3.82 7.61
C THR A 97 -18.81 -5.28 7.28
N ASP A 98 -17.77 -5.87 7.90
CA ASP A 98 -17.13 -7.14 7.51
C ASP A 98 -16.76 -7.25 6.01
N ALA A 99 -16.67 -6.11 5.32
CA ALA A 99 -16.31 -6.09 3.91
C ALA A 99 -14.83 -6.48 3.74
N LYS A 100 -14.56 -7.38 2.79
CA LYS A 100 -13.22 -7.86 2.47
C LYS A 100 -13.01 -7.79 0.97
N PHE A 101 -11.82 -7.36 0.56
CA PHE A 101 -11.42 -7.39 -0.83
C PHE A 101 -9.94 -7.71 -0.96
N SER A 102 -9.57 -8.25 -2.11
CA SER A 102 -8.19 -8.57 -2.45
C SER A 102 -7.91 -8.31 -3.92
N VAL A 103 -6.69 -7.88 -4.21
CA VAL A 103 -6.18 -7.69 -5.57
C VAL A 103 -4.80 -8.32 -5.67
N THR A 104 -4.57 -8.98 -6.80
CA THR A 104 -3.25 -9.46 -7.20
C THR A 104 -2.72 -8.53 -8.27
N ALA A 105 -1.49 -8.09 -8.13
CA ALA A 105 -0.82 -7.27 -9.13
C ALA A 105 0.58 -7.78 -9.40
N SER A 106 1.02 -7.61 -10.65
CA SER A 106 2.37 -8.04 -11.03
C SER A 106 3.40 -7.10 -10.42
N ALA A 107 4.47 -7.70 -9.88
CA ALA A 107 5.66 -6.99 -9.43
C ALA A 107 6.60 -6.60 -10.60
N ALA A 108 6.23 -6.89 -11.85
CA ALA A 108 7.07 -6.57 -12.99
C ALA A 108 7.37 -5.06 -13.05
N GLY A 109 8.66 -4.72 -12.99
CA GLY A 109 9.13 -3.33 -13.02
C GLY A 109 9.08 -2.59 -11.67
N SER A 110 8.58 -3.20 -10.59
CA SER A 110 8.51 -2.55 -9.27
C SER A 110 9.87 -2.39 -8.61
N THR A 111 10.85 -3.25 -8.92
CA THR A 111 12.20 -3.25 -8.32
C THR A 111 12.88 -1.89 -8.38
N LYS A 112 12.95 -1.26 -9.57
CA LYS A 112 13.64 0.02 -9.73
C LYS A 112 12.94 1.14 -8.93
N ALA A 113 11.62 1.12 -8.89
CA ALA A 113 10.83 2.12 -8.18
C ALA A 113 10.92 1.94 -6.65
N ALA A 114 10.94 0.68 -6.19
CA ALA A 114 11.15 0.32 -4.79
C ALA A 114 12.52 0.71 -4.27
N ASN A 115 13.59 0.36 -5.00
CA ASN A 115 14.95 0.76 -4.66
C ASN A 115 15.07 2.29 -4.60
N LYS A 116 14.49 3.00 -5.59
CA LYS A 116 14.55 4.45 -5.59
C LYS A 116 13.81 5.07 -4.39
N LEU A 117 12.70 4.47 -3.96
CA LEU A 117 11.98 4.92 -2.78
C LEU A 117 12.81 4.73 -1.51
N LEU A 118 13.38 3.53 -1.32
CA LEU A 118 14.25 3.21 -0.18
C LEU A 118 15.44 4.18 -0.08
N GLU A 119 16.15 4.39 -1.19
CA GLU A 119 17.26 5.34 -1.29
C GLU A 119 16.83 6.77 -0.93
N THR A 120 15.70 7.23 -1.48
CA THR A 120 15.22 8.62 -1.29
C THR A 120 14.77 8.85 0.15
N CYS A 121 14.26 7.81 0.80
CA CYS A 121 13.85 7.84 2.21
C CYS A 121 14.99 7.62 3.19
N GLY A 122 16.19 7.27 2.70
CA GLY A 122 17.33 6.94 3.56
C GLY A 122 17.10 5.67 4.38
N ILE A 123 16.42 4.69 3.79
CA ILE A 123 16.09 3.40 4.40
C ILE A 123 16.93 2.35 3.67
N GLU A 124 17.88 1.73 4.38
CA GLU A 124 18.75 0.65 3.88
C GLU A 124 18.27 -0.73 4.35
#